data_AF-A0A0F9P1E2-F1
#
_entry.id   AF-A0A0F9P1E2-F1
#
_cell.length_a   1.000
_cell.length_b   1.000
_cell.length_c   1.000
_cell.angle_alpha   90.00
_cell.angle_beta   90.00
_cell.angle_gamma   90.00
#
_symmetry.space_group_name_H-M   'P 1'
#
loop_
_entity.id
_entity.type
_entity.pdbx_description
1 polymer ?
#
loop_
_entity_poly.entity_id
_entity_poly.type
_entity_poly.pdbx_seq_one_letter_code
_entity_poly.pdbx_strand_id
1 'polypeptide(L)'
;MSPPIPKEIPDMTSPHYQNYINELKKAKNKDKLSQTQIYKVLFMEQLEDANLADQFLPNRHQSKEIQFHPSRKWRFDFACEREKVAVELQGGGYGNVIKCDKCHLTVMRRLKSGLLRPIREGGRHQNPKALRDEYEKLNEAALLGWRVFLFAPEQIKDKTAINLISKLVSPGPLQQKDSALAIGPSG
;
A
#
# COMPACT_ATOMS: atom_id res chain seq x y z
N MET A 1 2.20 -10.24 -25.54
CA MET A 1 2.81 -11.15 -24.55
C MET A 1 3.04 -10.33 -23.30
N SER A 2 2.42 -10.68 -22.16
CA SER A 2 2.68 -9.97 -20.90
C SER A 2 4.15 -10.19 -20.51
N PRO A 3 4.88 -9.15 -20.08
CA PRO A 3 6.27 -9.29 -19.68
C PRO A 3 6.40 -10.33 -18.55
N PRO A 4 7.49 -11.11 -18.52
CA PRO A 4 7.71 -12.08 -17.44
C PRO A 4 7.75 -11.33 -16.11
N ILE A 5 6.96 -11.82 -15.15
CA ILE A 5 6.94 -11.33 -13.77
C ILE A 5 8.39 -11.37 -13.24
N PRO A 6 8.95 -10.24 -12.78
CA PRO A 6 10.26 -10.22 -12.13
C PRO A 6 10.26 -11.23 -10.97
N LYS A 7 11.16 -12.22 -11.05
CA LYS A 7 11.22 -13.36 -10.11
C LYS A 7 11.82 -13.01 -8.76
N GLU A 8 12.39 -11.82 -8.60
CA GLU A 8 13.12 -11.45 -7.40
C GLU A 8 12.20 -10.66 -6.46
N ILE A 9 11.87 -11.32 -5.35
CA ILE A 9 11.33 -10.68 -4.16
C ILE A 9 12.41 -9.67 -3.70
N PRO A 10 12.08 -8.40 -3.42
CA PRO A 10 13.06 -7.45 -2.90
C PRO A 10 13.79 -8.04 -1.70
N ASP A 11 15.09 -7.79 -1.59
CA ASP A 11 15.93 -8.36 -0.54
C ASP A 11 15.45 -7.89 0.85
N MET A 12 14.61 -8.74 1.44
CA MET A 12 14.04 -8.59 2.76
C MET A 12 15.08 -8.76 3.87
N THR A 13 16.37 -8.90 3.55
CA THR A 13 17.46 -8.95 4.55
C THR A 13 18.13 -7.61 4.79
N SER A 14 17.75 -6.54 4.06
CA SER A 14 18.22 -5.18 4.35
C SER A 14 18.05 -4.84 5.85
N PRO A 15 19.08 -4.30 6.52
CA PRO A 15 19.02 -3.92 7.93
C PRO A 15 17.84 -2.99 8.26
N HIS A 16 17.48 -2.12 7.31
CA HIS A 16 16.35 -1.19 7.43
C HIS A 16 15.00 -1.93 7.52
N TYR A 17 14.77 -2.87 6.61
CA TYR A 17 13.55 -3.65 6.52
C TYR A 17 13.38 -4.61 7.72
N GLN A 18 14.48 -5.19 8.20
CA GLN A 18 14.48 -6.02 9.40
C GLN A 18 14.10 -5.23 10.65
N ASN A 19 14.65 -4.02 10.83
CA ASN A 19 14.33 -3.19 11.99
C ASN A 19 12.84 -2.79 12.02
N TYR A 20 12.31 -2.35 10.87
CA TYR A 20 10.89 -1.99 10.76
C TYR A 20 9.95 -3.19 10.98
N ILE A 21 10.23 -4.36 10.38
CA ILE A 21 9.45 -5.58 10.65
C ILE A 21 9.44 -5.88 12.15
N ASN A 22 10.60 -5.78 12.80
CA ASN A 22 10.74 -6.09 14.21
C ASN A 22 9.93 -5.13 15.08
N GLU A 23 9.88 -3.84 14.76
CA GLU A 23 9.02 -2.86 15.43
C GLU A 23 7.53 -3.19 15.26
N LEU A 24 7.08 -3.53 14.04
CA LEU A 24 5.67 -3.89 13.81
C LEU A 24 5.26 -5.20 14.47
N LYS A 25 6.14 -6.21 14.50
CA LYS A 25 5.91 -7.47 15.21
C LYS A 25 5.73 -7.22 16.71
N LYS A 26 6.59 -6.38 17.30
CA LYS A 26 6.48 -5.94 18.71
C LYS A 26 5.16 -5.22 18.97
N ALA A 27 4.81 -4.22 18.15
CA ALA A 27 3.61 -3.39 18.36
C ALA A 27 2.27 -4.15 18.25
N LYS A 28 2.22 -5.28 17.53
CA LYS A 28 0.98 -6.06 17.32
C LYS A 28 0.93 -7.40 18.04
N ASN A 29 1.97 -7.75 18.80
CA ASN A 29 2.11 -9.06 19.45
C ASN A 29 1.83 -10.23 18.49
N LYS A 30 2.41 -10.15 17.28
CA LYS A 30 2.22 -11.14 16.20
C LYS A 30 3.55 -11.55 15.61
N ASP A 31 3.76 -12.85 15.45
CA ASP A 31 4.99 -13.41 14.88
C ASP A 31 5.16 -13.14 13.38
N LYS A 32 4.05 -12.89 12.67
CA LYS A 32 4.03 -12.69 11.20
C LYS A 32 3.11 -11.53 10.80
N LEU A 33 3.63 -10.66 9.93
CA LEU A 33 2.85 -9.61 9.27
C LEU A 33 2.13 -10.17 8.05
N SER A 34 0.96 -9.60 7.74
CA SER A 34 0.28 -9.89 6.48
C SER A 34 1.04 -9.32 5.29
N GLN A 35 0.81 -9.89 4.10
CA GLN A 35 1.41 -9.41 2.85
C GLN A 35 1.17 -7.92 2.64
N THR A 36 -0.07 -7.46 2.80
CA THR A 36 -0.44 -6.04 2.64
C THR A 36 0.34 -5.14 3.60
N GLN A 37 0.50 -5.55 4.85
CA GLN A 37 1.27 -4.76 5.82
C GLN A 37 2.72 -4.60 5.39
N ILE A 38 3.35 -5.67 4.91
CA ILE A 38 4.71 -5.66 4.37
C ILE A 38 4.84 -4.67 3.21
N TYR A 39 3.91 -4.66 2.27
CA TYR A 39 3.98 -3.75 1.13
C TYR A 39 3.69 -2.30 1.50
N LYS A 40 2.86 -2.06 2.52
CA LYS A 40 2.70 -0.70 3.07
C LYS A 40 4.03 -0.16 3.59
N VAL A 41 4.81 -0.99 4.30
CA VAL A 41 6.18 -0.62 4.73
C VAL A 41 7.03 -0.22 3.54
N LEU A 42 7.14 -1.14 2.58
CA LEU A 42 8.06 -1.00 1.46
C LEU A 42 7.73 0.24 0.64
N PHE A 43 6.44 0.56 0.49
CA PHE A 43 6.02 1.78 -0.20
C PHE A 43 6.37 3.05 0.59
N MET A 44 6.26 3.04 1.93
CA MET A 44 6.72 4.18 2.74
C MET A 44 8.22 4.40 2.64
N GLU A 45 9.02 3.34 2.69
CA GLU A 45 10.47 3.44 2.48
C GLU A 45 10.80 4.02 1.11
N GLN A 46 10.10 3.58 0.06
CA GLN A 46 10.29 4.15 -1.28
C GLN A 46 9.94 5.64 -1.36
N LEU A 47 8.94 6.10 -0.61
CA LEU A 47 8.63 7.53 -0.49
C LEU A 47 9.75 8.29 0.24
N GLU A 48 10.35 7.69 1.28
CA GLU A 48 11.47 8.28 2.02
C GLU A 48 12.72 8.36 1.14
N ASP A 49 13.10 7.27 0.47
CA ASP A 49 14.23 7.20 -0.47
C ASP A 49 14.09 8.20 -1.63
N ALA A 50 12.85 8.44 -2.07
CA ALA A 50 12.55 9.41 -3.12
C ALA A 50 12.46 10.86 -2.59
N ASN A 51 12.63 11.09 -1.29
CA ASN A 51 12.43 12.37 -0.62
C ASN A 51 11.02 12.96 -0.84
N LEU A 52 10.02 12.09 -0.95
CA LEU A 52 8.60 12.43 -1.17
C LEU A 52 7.75 12.21 0.08
N ALA A 53 8.26 11.57 1.13
CA ALA A 53 7.48 11.20 2.31
C ALA A 53 6.82 12.40 3.01
N ASP A 54 7.54 13.52 3.19
CA ASP A 54 6.96 14.74 3.79
C ASP A 54 5.90 15.38 2.88
N GLN A 55 6.10 15.35 1.56
CA GLN A 55 5.18 15.97 0.61
C GLN A 55 3.92 15.13 0.40
N PHE A 56 4.08 13.82 0.33
CA PHE A 56 2.99 12.87 0.08
C PHE A 56 2.25 12.50 1.36
N LEU A 57 2.94 12.45 2.51
CA LEU A 57 2.41 12.10 3.83
C LEU A 57 2.86 13.13 4.89
N PRO A 58 2.45 14.41 4.77
CA PRO A 58 2.90 15.48 5.67
C PRO A 58 2.57 15.23 7.15
N ASN A 59 1.57 14.39 7.43
CA ASN A 59 1.16 13.99 8.78
C ASN A 59 1.41 12.50 9.07
N ARG A 60 2.46 11.89 8.50
CA ARG A 60 2.77 10.44 8.65
C ARG A 60 2.88 9.97 10.10
N HIS A 61 3.20 10.88 11.03
CA HIS A 61 3.30 10.59 12.45
C HIS A 61 1.94 10.62 13.18
N GLN A 62 0.86 11.13 12.57
CA GLN A 62 -0.42 11.37 13.24
C GLN A 62 -1.65 10.66 12.64
N SER A 63 -1.59 10.07 11.44
CA SER A 63 -2.75 9.31 10.96
C SER A 63 -2.38 8.11 10.09
N LYS A 64 -2.72 6.92 10.59
CA LYS A 64 -2.90 5.72 9.79
C LYS A 64 -4.25 5.87 9.09
N GLU A 65 -4.23 5.93 7.76
CA GLU A 65 -5.41 5.90 6.88
C GLU A 65 -6.32 7.16 7.00
N ILE A 66 -6.27 8.07 6.02
CA ILE A 66 -7.11 9.29 6.00
C ILE A 66 -8.56 8.91 5.70
N GLN A 67 -9.51 9.29 6.57
CA GLN A 67 -10.94 9.21 6.26
C GLN A 67 -11.30 10.34 5.29
N PHE A 68 -11.71 9.99 4.07
CA PHE A 68 -11.97 10.98 3.02
C PHE A 68 -13.46 11.27 2.80
N HIS A 69 -14.35 10.43 3.35
CA HIS A 69 -15.78 10.54 3.13
C HIS A 69 -16.50 11.12 4.37
N PRO A 70 -17.42 12.08 4.20
CA PRO A 70 -18.04 12.82 5.32
C PRO A 70 -18.84 11.93 6.28
N SER A 71 -19.55 10.94 5.76
CA SER A 71 -20.44 10.06 6.57
C SER A 71 -19.96 8.61 6.68
N ARG A 72 -18.98 8.20 5.87
CA ARG A 72 -18.55 6.80 5.75
C ARG A 72 -17.14 6.69 6.30
N LYS A 73 -16.85 5.61 7.01
CA LYS A 73 -15.53 5.35 7.63
C LYS A 73 -14.50 4.83 6.61
N TRP A 74 -14.65 5.16 5.34
CA TRP A 74 -13.72 4.73 4.29
C TRP A 74 -12.41 5.50 4.39
N ARG A 75 -11.33 4.78 4.16
CA ARG A 75 -9.97 5.31 4.20
C ARG A 75 -9.14 4.71 3.08
N PHE A 76 -8.12 5.45 2.68
CA PHE A 76 -7.09 4.96 1.76
C PHE A 76 -5.89 4.39 2.52
N ASP A 77 -5.18 3.45 1.90
CA ASP A 77 -3.90 2.97 2.44
C ASP A 77 -2.89 4.10 2.59
N PHE A 78 -2.79 4.97 1.57
CA PHE A 78 -2.02 6.23 1.59
C PHE A 78 -2.80 7.34 0.90
N ALA A 79 -2.64 8.57 1.37
CA ALA A 79 -3.28 9.72 0.76
C ALA A 79 -2.49 11.01 0.99
N CYS A 80 -2.33 11.78 -0.08
CA CYS A 80 -1.93 13.18 -0.07
C CYS A 80 -3.18 14.03 -0.26
N GLU A 81 -3.71 14.58 0.84
CA GLU A 81 -4.98 15.33 0.82
C GLU A 81 -4.88 16.64 0.03
N ARG A 82 -3.74 17.33 0.14
CA ARG A 82 -3.47 18.60 -0.55
C ARG A 82 -3.67 18.49 -2.06
N GLU A 83 -3.15 17.42 -2.66
CA GLU A 83 -3.19 17.18 -4.11
C GLU A 83 -4.35 16.26 -4.52
N LYS A 84 -5.20 15.85 -3.55
CA LYS A 84 -6.25 14.83 -3.68
C LYS A 84 -5.76 13.59 -4.44
N VAL A 85 -4.61 13.05 -4.03
CA VAL A 85 -4.04 11.81 -4.57
C VAL A 85 -4.10 10.72 -3.52
N ALA A 86 -4.60 9.55 -3.88
CA ALA A 86 -4.64 8.38 -3.01
C ALA A 86 -3.94 7.18 -3.66
N VAL A 87 -3.34 6.33 -2.83
CA VAL A 87 -2.77 5.04 -3.23
C VAL A 87 -3.43 3.95 -2.41
N GLU A 88 -3.88 2.90 -3.10
CA GLU A 88 -4.45 1.69 -2.52
C GLU A 88 -3.64 0.47 -2.94
N LEU A 89 -3.21 -0.33 -1.96
CA LEU A 89 -2.48 -1.56 -2.20
C LEU A 89 -3.47 -2.72 -2.26
N GLN A 90 -3.69 -3.23 -3.48
CA GLN A 90 -4.63 -4.31 -3.74
C GLN A 90 -4.03 -5.66 -3.30
N GLY A 91 -4.12 -5.96 -2.01
CA GLY A 91 -3.73 -7.25 -1.44
C GLY A 91 -4.73 -8.37 -1.75
N GLY A 92 -4.38 -9.62 -1.46
CA GLY A 92 -5.39 -10.69 -1.37
C GLY A 92 -6.04 -11.16 -2.68
N GLY A 93 -5.43 -10.92 -3.84
CA GLY A 93 -5.90 -11.47 -5.12
C GLY A 93 -5.82 -13.01 -5.19
N TYR A 94 -4.91 -13.61 -4.43
CA TYR A 94 -4.82 -15.05 -4.27
C TYR A 94 -5.50 -15.43 -2.96
N GLY A 95 -6.75 -15.90 -3.01
CA GLY A 95 -7.46 -16.34 -1.80
C GLY A 95 -6.77 -17.51 -1.09
N ASN A 96 -7.37 -17.96 0.01
CA ASN A 96 -6.73 -18.94 0.88
C ASN A 96 -6.63 -20.31 0.21
N VAL A 97 -5.59 -21.07 0.53
CA VAL A 97 -5.51 -22.47 0.08
C VAL A 97 -6.58 -23.28 0.80
N ILE A 98 -7.29 -24.13 0.05
CA ILE A 98 -8.27 -25.04 0.63
C ILE A 98 -7.50 -26.18 1.31
N LYS A 99 -7.84 -26.45 2.57
CA LYS A 99 -7.35 -27.61 3.33
C LYS A 99 -8.46 -28.63 3.46
N CYS A 100 -8.10 -29.92 3.43
CA CYS A 100 -9.05 -30.98 3.71
C CYS A 100 -9.45 -30.97 5.20
N ASP A 101 -10.74 -31.02 5.51
CA ASP A 101 -11.21 -31.03 6.90
C ASP A 101 -10.80 -32.27 7.69
N LYS A 102 -10.52 -33.39 6.99
CA LYS A 102 -10.17 -34.66 7.63
C LYS A 102 -8.68 -34.83 7.87
N CYS A 103 -7.85 -34.58 6.86
CA CYS A 103 -6.40 -34.81 6.95
C CYS A 103 -5.57 -33.52 7.01
N HIS A 104 -6.21 -32.36 6.90
CA HIS A 104 -5.60 -31.02 6.95
C HIS A 104 -4.53 -30.73 5.88
N LEU A 105 -4.33 -31.64 4.93
CA LEU A 105 -3.48 -31.43 3.77
C LEU A 105 -4.09 -30.41 2.81
N THR A 106 -3.22 -29.65 2.14
CA THR A 106 -3.60 -28.72 1.08
C THR A 106 -4.19 -29.50 -0.10
N VAL A 107 -5.37 -29.10 -0.57
CA VAL A 107 -6.01 -29.70 -1.74
C VAL A 107 -5.28 -29.23 -2.99
N MET A 108 -4.85 -30.17 -3.84
CA MET A 108 -4.08 -29.92 -5.05
C MET A 108 -4.87 -30.31 -6.30
N ARG A 109 -4.82 -29.49 -7.35
CA ARG A 109 -5.31 -29.79 -8.70
C ARG A 109 -4.12 -30.18 -9.60
N ARG A 110 -4.27 -31.26 -10.37
CA ARG A 110 -3.36 -31.60 -11.46
C ARG A 110 -3.73 -30.81 -12.72
N LEU A 111 -2.76 -30.11 -13.29
CA LEU A 111 -2.89 -29.41 -14.57
C LEU A 111 -2.73 -30.37 -15.75
N LYS A 112 -3.17 -29.96 -16.95
CA LYS A 112 -2.93 -30.72 -18.19
C LYS A 112 -1.44 -30.96 -18.46
N SER A 113 -0.57 -30.06 -18.00
CA SER A 113 0.89 -30.21 -18.05
C SER A 113 1.47 -31.24 -17.06
N GLY A 114 0.64 -31.89 -16.25
CA GLY A 114 1.07 -32.81 -15.19
C GLY A 114 1.47 -32.12 -13.88
N LEU A 115 1.72 -30.81 -13.89
CA LEU A 115 2.09 -30.03 -12.70
C LEU A 115 0.94 -29.97 -11.68
N LEU A 116 1.27 -30.06 -10.39
CA LEU A 116 0.32 -29.87 -9.30
C LEU A 116 0.26 -28.39 -8.89
N ARG A 117 -0.94 -27.87 -8.67
CA ARG A 117 -1.16 -26.54 -8.08
C ARG A 117 -2.16 -26.60 -6.93
N PRO A 118 -1.95 -25.86 -5.83
CA PRO A 118 -2.92 -25.78 -4.75
C PRO A 118 -4.22 -25.14 -5.23
N ILE A 119 -5.36 -25.70 -4.82
CA ILE A 119 -6.67 -25.12 -5.00
C ILE A 119 -6.85 -24.02 -3.95
N ARG A 120 -7.42 -22.88 -4.37
CA ARG A 120 -7.67 -21.73 -3.52
C ARG A 120 -9.16 -21.38 -3.55
N GLU A 121 -9.69 -20.95 -2.41
CA GLU A 121 -10.96 -20.22 -2.39
C GLU A 121 -10.77 -18.82 -2.96
N GLY A 122 -11.86 -18.19 -3.42
CA GLY A 122 -11.80 -16.83 -3.95
C GLY A 122 -11.35 -15.85 -2.87
N GLY A 123 -10.42 -14.94 -3.20
CA GLY A 123 -10.01 -13.87 -2.29
C GLY A 123 -11.16 -12.91 -1.97
N ARG A 124 -11.01 -12.04 -0.96
CA ARG A 124 -12.01 -10.99 -0.67
C ARG A 124 -12.29 -10.11 -1.90
N HIS A 125 -11.28 -9.89 -2.75
CA HIS A 125 -11.41 -9.14 -4.01
C HIS A 125 -12.05 -9.93 -5.16
N GLN A 126 -12.41 -11.19 -4.95
CA GLN A 126 -13.18 -12.00 -5.90
C GLN A 126 -14.62 -12.24 -5.41
N ASN A 127 -14.97 -11.73 -4.23
CA ASN A 127 -16.32 -11.75 -3.71
C ASN A 127 -17.16 -10.64 -4.39
N PRO A 128 -18.28 -10.94 -5.06
CA PRO A 128 -19.08 -9.95 -5.78
C PRO A 128 -19.64 -8.82 -4.90
N LYS A 129 -19.89 -9.07 -3.60
CA LYS A 129 -20.31 -8.02 -2.67
C LYS A 129 -19.16 -7.08 -2.35
N ALA A 130 -18.01 -7.63 -1.98
CA ALA A 130 -16.84 -6.83 -1.66
C ALA A 130 -16.36 -5.98 -2.85
N LEU A 131 -16.46 -6.51 -4.07
CA LEU A 131 -16.19 -5.76 -5.30
C LEU A 131 -17.13 -4.56 -5.48
N ARG A 132 -18.44 -4.73 -5.22
CA ARG A 132 -19.40 -3.63 -5.29
C ARG A 132 -19.12 -2.55 -4.24
N ASP A 133 -18.81 -2.95 -3.02
CA ASP A 133 -18.47 -2.01 -1.94
C ASP A 133 -17.18 -1.22 -2.28
N GLU A 134 -16.21 -1.87 -2.92
CA GLU A 134 -14.99 -1.21 -3.43
C GLU A 134 -15.30 -0.22 -4.55
N TYR A 135 -16.18 -0.57 -5.50
CA TYR A 135 -16.62 0.34 -6.57
C TYR A 135 -17.36 1.56 -6.00
N GLU A 136 -18.23 1.37 -5.01
CA GLU A 136 -18.92 2.47 -4.32
C GLU A 136 -17.91 3.45 -3.73
N LYS A 137 -16.91 2.93 -3.01
CA LYS A 137 -15.83 3.73 -2.42
C LYS A 137 -15.04 4.51 -3.48
N LEU A 138 -14.66 3.86 -4.58
CA LEU A 138 -13.86 4.50 -5.64
C LEU A 138 -14.65 5.55 -6.42
N ASN A 139 -15.94 5.33 -6.65
CA ASN A 139 -16.80 6.31 -7.30
C ASN A 139 -16.98 7.56 -6.42
N GLU A 140 -17.23 7.38 -5.13
CA GLU A 140 -17.34 8.49 -4.17
C GLU A 140 -16.03 9.24 -4.00
N ALA A 141 -14.89 8.53 -4.01
CA ALA A 141 -13.58 9.16 -4.07
C ALA A 141 -13.43 10.06 -5.31
N ALA A 142 -13.82 9.55 -6.48
CA ALA A 142 -13.76 10.31 -7.72
C ALA A 142 -14.68 11.55 -7.70
N LEU A 143 -15.91 11.42 -7.16
CA LEU A 143 -16.83 12.55 -6.97
C LEU A 143 -16.24 13.64 -6.08
N LEU A 144 -15.48 13.24 -5.06
CA LEU A 144 -14.77 14.15 -4.14
C LEU A 144 -13.45 14.68 -4.70
N GLY A 145 -13.17 14.45 -5.99
CA GLY A 145 -12.00 14.97 -6.70
C GLY A 145 -10.71 14.18 -6.47
N TRP A 146 -10.78 12.98 -5.88
CA TRP A 146 -9.59 12.15 -5.67
C TRP A 146 -9.15 11.46 -6.94
N ARG A 147 -7.85 11.49 -7.19
CA ARG A 147 -7.16 10.59 -8.12
C ARG A 147 -6.64 9.39 -7.34
N VAL A 148 -7.29 8.24 -7.52
CA VAL A 148 -6.96 7.02 -6.80
C VAL A 148 -6.12 6.09 -7.67
N PHE A 149 -4.92 5.74 -7.20
CA PHE A 149 -4.02 4.79 -7.85
C PHE A 149 -4.09 3.44 -7.14
N LEU A 150 -4.47 2.42 -7.89
CA LEU A 150 -4.56 1.04 -7.40
C LEU A 150 -3.30 0.30 -7.84
N PHE A 151 -2.50 -0.19 -6.89
CA PHE A 151 -1.29 -0.96 -7.20
C PHE A 151 -1.40 -2.39 -6.69
N ALA A 152 -1.02 -3.33 -7.54
CA ALA A 152 -0.73 -4.68 -7.12
C ALA A 152 0.57 -4.71 -6.29
N PRO A 153 0.73 -5.65 -5.35
CA PRO A 153 1.95 -5.85 -4.59
C PRO A 153 3.24 -5.87 -5.42
N GLU A 154 3.19 -6.47 -6.60
CA GLU A 154 4.32 -6.60 -7.51
C GLU A 154 4.80 -5.23 -8.02
N GLN A 155 3.88 -4.28 -8.19
CA GLN A 155 4.18 -2.91 -8.64
C GLN A 155 4.85 -2.06 -7.55
N ILE A 156 4.73 -2.47 -6.28
CA ILE A 156 5.54 -1.91 -5.20
C ILE A 156 6.95 -2.50 -5.26
N LYS A 157 7.07 -3.82 -5.48
CA LYS A 157 8.37 -4.49 -5.54
C LYS A 157 9.27 -3.98 -6.65
N ASP A 158 8.73 -3.81 -7.85
CA ASP A 158 9.48 -3.36 -9.03
C ASP A 158 9.60 -1.83 -9.14
N LYS A 159 9.18 -1.11 -8.10
CA LYS A 159 9.18 0.37 -8.00
C LYS A 159 8.28 1.08 -9.02
N THR A 160 7.44 0.38 -9.77
CA THR A 160 6.47 0.99 -10.71
C THR A 160 5.60 2.04 -10.00
N ALA A 161 5.12 1.73 -8.79
CA ALA A 161 4.24 2.61 -8.04
C ALA A 161 4.92 3.94 -7.67
N ILE A 162 6.09 3.88 -7.03
CA ILE A 162 6.81 5.11 -6.64
C ILE A 162 7.23 5.94 -7.86
N ASN A 163 7.65 5.29 -8.95
CA ASN A 163 8.00 5.97 -10.20
C ASN A 163 6.80 6.68 -10.87
N LEU A 164 5.57 6.20 -10.63
CA LEU A 164 4.38 6.86 -11.13
C LEU A 164 3.97 8.02 -10.20
N ILE A 165 4.02 7.80 -8.88
CA ILE A 165 3.67 8.82 -7.88
C ILE A 165 4.64 10.00 -7.92
N SER A 166 5.93 9.77 -8.14
CA SER A 166 6.94 10.83 -8.27
C SER A 166 6.68 11.80 -9.43
N LYS A 167 5.94 11.37 -10.46
CA LYS A 167 5.56 12.25 -11.58
C LYS A 167 4.43 13.22 -11.23
N LEU A 168 3.59 12.86 -10.26
CA LEU A 168 2.45 13.69 -9.81
C LEU A 168 2.88 14.76 -8.81
N VAL A 169 3.93 14.44 -8.08
CA VAL A 169 4.43 15.20 -6.95
C VAL A 169 5.70 15.88 -7.46
N SER A 170 5.58 17.06 -8.07
CA SER A 170 6.77 17.83 -8.43
C SER A 170 7.61 18.06 -7.16
N PRO A 171 8.95 17.91 -7.19
CA PRO A 171 9.78 18.34 -6.07
C PRO A 171 9.70 19.86 -6.00
N GLY A 172 8.69 20.38 -5.29
CA GLY A 172 8.58 21.79 -4.98
C GLY A 172 9.70 22.15 -4.01
N PRO A 173 10.32 23.34 -4.12
CA PRO A 173 11.32 23.76 -3.16
C PRO A 173 10.71 23.68 -1.76
N LEU A 174 11.43 23.03 -0.84
CA LEU A 174 11.12 23.00 0.59
C LEU A 174 10.72 24.42 1.01
N GLN A 175 9.47 24.64 1.41
CA GLN A 175 9.10 25.88 2.06
C GLN A 175 10.00 26.01 3.28
N GLN A 176 10.98 26.92 3.19
CA GLN A 176 11.76 27.33 4.33
C GLN A 176 10.76 27.74 5.40
N LYS A 177 10.88 27.15 6.59
CA LYS A 177 10.11 27.60 7.74
C LYS A 177 10.41 29.08 7.89
N ASP A 178 9.41 29.93 7.65
CA ASP A 178 9.49 31.34 8.01
C ASP A 178 9.69 31.39 9.53
N SER A 179 10.95 31.53 9.95
CA SER A 179 11.31 31.92 11.29
C SER A 179 10.89 33.38 11.43
N ALA A 180 9.65 33.58 11.85
CA ALA A 180 9.19 34.86 12.36
C ALA A 180 10.02 35.21 13.60
N LEU A 181 10.93 36.16 13.47
CA LEU A 181 11.23 37.13 14.51
C LEU A 181 11.65 38.45 13.85
N ALA A 182 10.64 39.22 13.47
CA ALA A 182 10.79 40.64 13.23
C ALA A 182 11.03 41.33 14.59
N ILE A 183 12.23 41.87 14.79
CA ILE A 183 12.44 43.01 15.69
C ILE A 183 13.11 44.07 14.82
N GLY A 184 12.34 45.11 14.49
CA GLY A 184 12.79 46.24 13.67
C GLY A 184 13.79 47.14 14.41
N PRO A 185 14.37 48.12 13.71
CA PRO A 185 15.38 49.01 14.30
C PRO A 185 14.70 50.05 15.19
N SER A 186 15.28 50.29 16.36
CA SER A 186 15.02 51.51 17.14
C SER A 186 16.27 52.39 17.02
N GLY A 187 16.07 53.61 16.52
CA GLY A 187 16.98 54.72 16.82
C GLY A 187 16.81 55.21 18.25
#